data_AF-A0A0Q6AM72-F1
#
_entry.id   AF-A0A0Q6AM72-F1
#
_cell.length_a   1.000
_cell.length_b   1.000
_cell.length_c   1.000
_cell.angle_alpha   90.00
_cell.angle_beta   90.00
_cell.angle_gamma   90.00
#
_symmetry.space_group_name_H-M   'P 1'
#
loop_
_entity.id
_entity.type
_entity.pdbx_description
1 polymer ?
#
loop_
_entity_poly.entity_id
_entity_poly.type
_entity_poly.pdbx_seq_one_letter_code
_entity_poly.pdbx_strand_id
1 'polypeptide(L)' 'MADRDRWILHLKDLRAAHGVSILDAERLALADPAWRRWVERQIVTDERCRRMGLKHIRYNREASLIGRDGDRLFVR' A
#
# COMPACT_ATOMS: atom_id res chain seq x y z
N MET A 1 3.18 -4.15 15.62
CA MET A 1 4.31 -4.56 14.76
C MET A 1 3.97 -5.75 13.86
N ALA A 2 3.11 -6.69 14.28
CA ALA A 2 2.75 -7.89 13.49
C ALA A 2 1.99 -7.60 12.17
N ASP A 3 1.12 -6.59 12.14
CA ASP A 3 0.21 -6.41 10.99
C ASP A 3 0.92 -5.91 9.72
N ARG A 4 2.01 -5.14 9.87
CA ARG A 4 2.82 -4.69 8.74
C ARG A 4 3.55 -5.86 8.08
N ASP A 5 4.06 -6.78 8.87
CA ASP A 5 4.77 -7.95 8.35
C ASP A 5 3.80 -8.84 7.57
N ARG A 6 2.53 -8.89 8.01
CA ARG A 6 1.44 -9.55 7.25
C ARG A 6 1.23 -8.93 5.88
N TRP A 7 1.21 -7.60 5.76
CA TRP A 7 1.13 -6.92 4.45
C TRP A 7 2.34 -7.26 3.57
N ILE A 8 3.55 -7.20 4.11
CA ILE A 8 4.78 -7.49 3.38
C ILE A 8 4.80 -8.94 2.87
N LEU A 9 4.40 -9.90 3.72
CA LEU A 9 4.29 -11.30 3.34
C LEU A 9 3.23 -11.50 2.25
N HIS A 10 2.05 -10.88 2.40
CA HIS A 10 1.00 -10.96 1.40
C HIS A 10 1.46 -10.45 0.02
N LEU A 11 2.18 -9.32 -0.03
CA LEU A 11 2.76 -8.81 -1.27
C LEU A 11 3.81 -9.76 -1.86
N LYS A 12 4.64 -10.40 -1.02
CA LYS A 12 5.61 -11.40 -1.51
C LYS A 12 4.90 -12.60 -2.12
N ASP A 13 3.84 -13.08 -1.49
CA ASP A 13 3.04 -14.22 -1.97
C ASP A 13 2.39 -13.88 -3.31
N LEU A 14 1.79 -12.69 -3.44
CA LEU A 14 1.22 -12.22 -4.72
C LEU A 14 2.27 -12.12 -5.82
N ARG A 15 3.45 -11.58 -5.51
CA ARG A 15 4.56 -11.50 -6.47
C ARG A 15 5.02 -12.87 -6.91
N ALA A 16 5.14 -13.82 -5.99
CA ALA A 16 5.55 -15.19 -6.29
C ALA A 16 4.48 -15.93 -7.10
N ALA A 17 3.20 -15.76 -6.75
CA ALA A 17 2.09 -16.44 -7.42
C ALA A 17 1.83 -15.90 -8.84
N HIS A 18 1.96 -14.59 -9.05
CA HIS A 18 1.64 -13.96 -10.33
C HIS A 18 2.86 -13.55 -11.17
N GLY A 19 4.08 -13.61 -10.62
CA GLY A 19 5.30 -13.20 -11.33
C GLY A 19 5.38 -11.70 -11.63
N VAL A 20 4.72 -10.87 -10.82
CA VAL A 20 4.54 -9.43 -11.10
C VAL A 20 5.50 -8.52 -10.34
N SER A 21 5.56 -7.27 -10.77
CA SER A 21 6.29 -6.21 -10.08
C SER A 21 5.70 -5.93 -8.69
N ILE A 22 6.44 -5.22 -7.84
CA ILE A 22 5.90 -4.84 -6.52
C ILE A 22 4.69 -3.91 -6.62
N LEU A 23 4.68 -3.00 -7.59
CA LEU A 23 3.58 -2.07 -7.81
C LEU A 23 2.32 -2.81 -8.26
N ASP A 24 2.48 -3.80 -9.14
CA ASP A 24 1.35 -4.61 -9.61
C ASP A 24 0.82 -5.54 -8.50
N ALA A 25 1.71 -6.08 -7.66
CA ALA A 25 1.28 -6.83 -6.47
C ALA A 25 0.52 -5.95 -5.48
N GLU A 26 0.96 -4.70 -5.26
CA GLU A 26 0.23 -3.73 -4.45
C GLU A 26 -1.15 -3.41 -5.06
N ARG A 27 -1.23 -3.27 -6.39
CA ARG A 27 -2.50 -3.07 -7.10
C ARG A 27 -3.44 -4.27 -6.93
N LEU A 28 -2.93 -5.50 -7.04
CA LEU A 28 -3.71 -6.71 -6.81
C LEU A 28 -4.18 -6.82 -5.35
N ALA A 29 -3.31 -6.52 -4.39
CA ALA A 29 -3.67 -6.53 -2.97
C ALA A 29 -4.74 -5.47 -2.65
N LEU A 30 -4.61 -4.27 -3.21
CA LEU A 30 -5.56 -3.17 -3.00
C LEU A 30 -6.87 -3.33 -3.77
N ALA A 31 -6.94 -4.27 -4.72
CA ALA A 31 -8.20 -4.69 -5.33
C ALA A 31 -9.11 -5.42 -4.32
N ASP A 32 -8.56 -6.01 -3.26
CA ASP A 32 -9.32 -6.55 -2.14
C ASP A 32 -9.78 -5.41 -1.21
N PRO A 33 -11.11 -5.19 -1.02
CA PRO A 33 -11.63 -4.15 -0.15
C PRO A 33 -11.18 -4.25 1.31
N ALA A 34 -10.91 -5.45 1.82
CA ALA A 34 -10.44 -5.64 3.19
C ALA A 34 -9.02 -5.08 3.35
N TRP A 35 -8.14 -5.40 2.40
CA TRP A 35 -6.77 -4.87 2.37
C TRP A 35 -6.75 -3.37 2.10
N ARG A 36 -7.57 -2.87 1.18
CA ARG A 36 -7.71 -1.44 0.93
C ARG A 36 -8.06 -0.67 2.21
N ARG A 37 -9.12 -1.08 2.93
CA ARG A 37 -9.53 -0.44 4.18
C ARG A 37 -8.46 -0.54 5.27
N TRP A 38 -7.75 -1.67 5.32
CA TRP A 38 -6.66 -1.86 6.26
C TRP A 38 -5.51 -0.89 5.96
N VAL A 39 -5.05 -0.80 4.71
CA VAL A 39 -3.98 0.14 4.29
C VAL A 39 -4.39 1.59 4.56
N GLU A 40 -5.62 1.98 4.19
CA GLU A 40 -6.15 3.32 4.46
C GLU A 40 -6.12 3.66 5.96
N ARG A 41 -6.48 2.71 6.82
CA ARG A 41 -6.39 2.91 8.27
C ARG A 41 -4.93 3.07 8.70
N GLN A 42 -4.03 2.20 8.25
CA GLN A 42 -2.63 2.22 8.66
C GLN A 42 -1.90 3.50 8.23
N ILE A 43 -2.10 3.98 7.01
CA ILE A 43 -1.44 5.22 6.53
C ILE A 43 -1.93 6.48 7.25
N VAL A 44 -3.10 6.41 7.90
CA VAL A 44 -3.65 7.49 8.74
C VAL A 44 -3.19 7.36 10.19
N THR A 45 -3.16 6.16 10.76
CA THR A 45 -2.90 5.95 12.19
C THR A 45 -1.44 5.72 12.56
N ASP A 46 -0.62 5.15 11.66
CA ASP A 46 0.79 4.83 11.91
C ASP A 46 1.71 5.74 11.08
N GLU A 47 2.52 6.55 11.76
CA GLU A 47 3.44 7.52 11.14
C GLU A 47 4.51 6.84 10.25
N ARG A 48 4.88 5.59 10.52
CA ARG A 48 5.79 4.83 9.64
C ARG A 48 5.07 4.44 8.35
N CYS A 49 3.83 3.98 8.44
CA CYS A 49 2.99 3.67 7.27
C CYS A 49 2.68 4.92 6.47
N ARG A 50 2.42 6.05 7.13
CA ARG A 50 2.26 7.36 6.49
C ARG A 50 3.49 7.74 5.68
N ARG A 51 4.69 7.64 6.26
CA ARG A 51 5.96 7.89 5.56
C ARG A 51 6.18 6.93 4.37
N MET A 52 5.77 5.66 4.49
CA MET A 52 5.81 4.72 3.37
C MET A 52 4.84 5.13 2.25
N GLY A 53 3.62 5.53 2.58
CA GLY A 53 2.65 6.06 1.62
C GLY A 53 3.18 7.28 0.87
N LEU A 54 3.78 8.25 1.59
CA LEU A 54 4.42 9.42 0.99
C LEU A 54 5.59 9.04 0.06
N LYS A 55 6.42 8.08 0.45
CA LYS A 55 7.47 7.54 -0.42
C LYS A 55 6.87 6.89 -1.66
N HIS A 56 5.81 6.10 -1.51
CA HIS A 56 5.13 5.45 -2.62
C HIS A 56 4.56 6.48 -3.63
N ILE A 57 4.02 7.62 -3.15
CA ILE A 57 3.66 8.76 -4.02
C ILE A 57 4.88 9.30 -4.76
N ARG A 58 5.97 9.57 -4.04
CA ARG A 58 7.19 10.15 -4.62
C ARG A 58 7.84 9.27 -5.68
N TYR A 59 7.89 7.96 -5.47
CA TYR A 59 8.53 7.01 -6.39
C TYR A 59 7.67 6.68 -7.60
N ASN A 60 6.37 6.45 -7.40
CA ASN A 60 5.49 5.98 -8.49
C ASN A 60 4.79 7.12 -9.25
N ARG A 61 4.79 8.35 -8.71
CA ARG A 61 4.18 9.54 -9.32
C ARG A 61 2.75 9.27 -9.80
N GLU A 62 2.50 9.30 -11.11
CA GLU A 62 1.19 9.06 -11.71
C GLU A 62 0.67 7.63 -11.49
N ALA A 63 1.58 6.66 -11.39
CA ALA A 63 1.24 5.27 -11.13
C ALA A 63 1.02 4.98 -9.64
N SER A 64 1.06 6.00 -8.78
CA SER A 64 0.87 5.84 -7.34
C SER A 64 -0.54 5.38 -7.01
N LEU A 65 -0.63 4.32 -6.20
CA LEU A 65 -1.88 3.78 -5.67
C LEU A 65 -2.36 4.55 -4.44
N ILE A 66 -1.55 5.47 -3.93
CA ILE A 66 -1.87 6.32 -2.78
C ILE A 66 -2.07 7.75 -3.28
N GLY A 67 -3.16 8.38 -2.87
CA GLY A 67 -3.42 9.79 -3.03
C GLY A 67 -3.10 10.57 -1.76
N ARG A 68 -2.84 11.86 -1.92
CA ARG A 68 -2.73 12.82 -0.82
C ARG A 68 -3.71 13.96 -1.07
N ASP A 69 -4.56 14.23 -0.10
CA ASP A 69 -5.44 15.40 -0.04
C ASP A 69 -5.10 16.20 1.22
N GLY A 70 -4.49 17.38 1.03
CA GLY A 70 -3.92 18.16 2.13
C GLY A 70 -2.93 17.33 2.96
N ASP A 71 -3.27 17.04 4.21
CA ASP A 71 -2.46 16.22 5.11
C ASP A 71 -2.91 14.76 5.21
N ARG A 72 -4.02 14.41 4.58
CA ARG A 72 -4.60 13.07 4.64
C ARG A 72 -4.13 12.24 3.45
N LEU A 73 -3.76 10.99 3.73
CA LEU A 73 -3.47 9.99 2.70
C LEU A 73 -4.69 9.09 2.51
N PHE A 74 -4.91 8.63 1.27
CA PHE A 74 -5.98 7.70 0.92
C PHE A 74 -5.52 6.73 -0.18
N VAL A 75 -6.16 5.58 -0.31
CA VAL A 75 -5.91 4.65 -1.44
C VAL A 75 -6.81 5.05 -2.61
N ARG A 76 -6.25 5.11 -3.82
CA ARG A 76 -6.97 5.47 -5.05
C ARG A 76 -7.78 4.30 -5.57
#